data_AF-A0A7S0D6M3-F1
#
_entry.id   AF-A0A7S0D6M3-F1
#
_cell.length_a   1.000
_cell.length_b   1.000
_cell.length_c   1.000
_cell.angle_alpha   90.00
_cell.angle_beta   90.00
_cell.angle_gamma   90.00
#
_symmetry.space_group_name_H-M   'P 1'
#
loop_
_entity.id
_entity.type
_entity.pdbx_description
1 polymer ?
#
loop_
_entity_poly.entity_id
_entity_poly.type
_entity_poly.pdbx_seq_one_letter_code
_entity_poly.pdbx_strand_id
1 'polypeptide(L)'
;FSMAASTWPRPGAPNHLRGFFFQRRQGKIDWRKLGRVNLHALVAQVNVEVLNDNVDHVTFADITEDDISSMNAETTLKLIRLMQLIIEYLLNMQNHLLALGDAGKQREEKWA
;
A
#
# COMPACT_ATOMS: atom_id res chain seq x y z
N PHE A 1 -20.06 32.34 -9.93
CA PHE A 1 -20.02 30.88 -10.17
C PHE A 1 -19.03 30.28 -9.18
N SER A 2 -19.56 29.59 -8.17
CA SER A 2 -18.85 29.17 -6.96
C SER A 2 -17.93 27.98 -7.24
N MET A 3 -16.69 28.06 -6.76
CA MET A 3 -15.72 26.95 -6.79
C MET A 3 -16.28 25.79 -5.94
N ALA A 4 -16.47 24.62 -6.57
CA ALA A 4 -16.72 23.39 -5.85
C ALA A 4 -15.44 23.02 -5.08
N ALA A 5 -15.46 23.32 -3.79
CA ALA A 5 -14.45 22.90 -2.84
C ALA A 5 -14.29 21.37 -2.90
N SER A 6 -13.06 20.94 -3.15
CA SER A 6 -12.55 19.58 -2.99
C SER A 6 -13.23 18.89 -1.80
N THR A 7 -13.97 17.81 -2.08
CA THR A 7 -14.67 16.98 -1.09
C THR A 7 -13.66 16.22 -0.25
N TRP A 8 -13.07 16.90 0.73
CA TRP A 8 -12.32 16.26 1.81
C TRP A 8 -13.30 15.72 2.86
N PRO A 9 -13.09 14.51 3.41
CA PRO A 9 -13.96 13.99 4.45
C PRO A 9 -13.87 14.84 5.71
N ARG A 10 -15.03 15.14 6.30
CA ARG A 10 -15.12 15.89 7.56
C ARG A 10 -14.55 15.06 8.72
N PRO A 11 -13.73 15.66 9.61
CA PRO A 11 -13.32 15.00 10.84
C PRO A 11 -14.55 14.65 11.69
N GLY A 12 -14.76 13.36 11.99
CA GLY A 12 -15.84 12.90 12.88
C GLY A 12 -16.85 11.91 12.29
N ALA A 13 -16.66 11.36 11.08
CA ALA A 13 -17.52 10.30 10.57
C ALA A 13 -17.30 8.96 11.32
N PRO A 14 -18.34 8.11 11.50
CA PRO A 14 -18.34 7.05 12.53
C PRO A 14 -17.43 5.83 12.27
N ASN A 15 -16.67 5.80 11.16
CA ASN A 15 -15.88 4.62 10.75
C ASN A 15 -14.39 4.90 10.51
N HIS A 16 -13.85 5.97 11.09
CA HIS A 16 -12.41 6.20 11.04
C HIS A 16 -11.74 5.27 12.04
N LEU A 17 -10.97 4.28 11.55
CA LEU A 17 -9.80 3.79 12.28
C LEU A 17 -9.10 5.04 12.83
N ARG A 18 -8.96 5.18 14.15
CA ARG A 18 -8.61 6.45 14.80
C ARG A 18 -7.49 7.18 14.06
N GLY A 19 -7.82 8.26 13.33
CA GLY A 19 -6.84 9.08 12.60
C GLY A 19 -6.39 8.56 11.22
N PHE A 20 -6.95 7.47 10.68
CA PHE A 20 -6.67 7.04 9.31
C PHE A 20 -7.52 7.84 8.30
N PHE A 21 -6.83 8.36 7.29
CA PHE A 21 -7.44 9.01 6.15
C PHE A 21 -6.68 8.56 4.90
N PHE A 22 -7.41 8.17 3.85
CA PHE A 22 -6.78 7.93 2.56
C PHE A 22 -6.15 9.24 2.08
N GLN A 23 -4.87 9.15 1.72
CA GLN A 23 -4.17 10.29 1.13
C GLN A 23 -4.56 10.42 -0.33
N ARG A 24 -4.63 11.67 -0.81
CA ARG A 24 -4.80 11.94 -2.23
C ARG A 24 -3.60 11.37 -2.98
N ARG A 25 -3.87 10.55 -4.01
CA ARG A 25 -2.86 10.06 -4.95
C ARG A 25 -2.22 11.25 -5.67
N GLN A 26 -0.90 11.32 -5.61
CA GLN A 26 -0.09 12.41 -6.17
C GLN A 26 1.20 11.79 -6.71
N GLY A 27 1.46 12.03 -7.99
CA GLY A 27 2.64 11.49 -8.68
C GLY A 27 2.27 10.53 -9.80
N LYS A 28 3.17 10.40 -10.77
CA LYS A 28 3.04 9.43 -11.86
C LYS A 28 3.77 8.16 -11.48
N ILE A 29 3.22 7.03 -11.91
CA ILE A 29 3.90 5.75 -11.80
C ILE A 29 5.07 5.67 -12.80
N ASP A 30 6.28 5.51 -12.29
CA ASP A 30 7.48 5.11 -13.01
C ASP A 30 7.35 3.66 -13.52
N TRP A 31 6.87 3.54 -14.75
CA TRP A 31 6.76 2.27 -15.48
C TRP A 31 8.10 1.58 -15.72
N ARG A 32 9.19 2.34 -15.81
CA ARG A 32 10.54 1.77 -15.98
C ARG A 32 11.00 1.10 -14.70
N LYS A 33 10.69 1.69 -13.54
CA LYS A 33 10.90 1.04 -12.22
C LYS A 33 10.09 -0.25 -12.12
N LEU A 34 8.81 -0.21 -12.46
CA LEU A 34 7.94 -1.39 -12.47
C LEU A 34 8.47 -2.50 -13.39
N GLY A 35 8.96 -2.13 -14.58
CA GLY A 35 9.57 -3.06 -15.54
C GLY A 35 10.76 -3.82 -14.97
N ARG A 36 11.56 -3.20 -14.11
CA ARG A 36 12.75 -3.81 -13.48
C ARG A 36 12.44 -4.72 -12.29
N VAL A 37 11.23 -4.66 -11.73
CA VAL A 37 10.84 -5.51 -10.59
C VAL A 37 10.81 -6.97 -11.03
N ASN A 38 11.59 -7.83 -10.39
CA ASN A 38 11.51 -9.27 -10.61
C ASN A 38 10.58 -9.88 -9.56
N LEU A 39 9.31 -10.13 -9.94
CA LEU A 39 8.30 -10.68 -9.03
C LEU A 39 8.67 -12.07 -8.51
N HIS A 40 9.31 -12.91 -9.32
CA HIS A 40 9.74 -14.24 -8.89
C HIS A 40 10.82 -14.15 -7.80
N ALA A 41 11.81 -13.28 -7.98
CA ALA A 41 12.82 -13.05 -6.96
C ALA A 41 12.22 -12.45 -5.67
N LEU A 42 11.25 -11.54 -5.81
CA LEU A 42 10.58 -10.91 -4.68
C LEU A 42 9.84 -11.92 -3.80
N VAL A 43 9.12 -12.87 -4.41
CA VAL A 43 8.45 -13.97 -3.70
C VAL A 43 9.46 -14.95 -3.11
N ALA A 44 10.45 -15.38 -3.90
CA ALA A 44 11.39 -16.43 -3.48
C ALA A 44 12.33 -15.99 -2.36
N GLN A 45 12.72 -14.71 -2.34
CA GLN A 45 13.69 -14.17 -1.37
C GLN A 45 13.04 -13.36 -0.27
N VAL A 46 11.72 -13.16 -0.32
CA VAL A 46 10.96 -12.27 0.58
C VAL A 46 11.69 -10.93 0.70
N ASN A 47 12.06 -10.35 -0.45
CA ASN A 47 12.86 -9.14 -0.47
C ASN A 47 12.00 -7.92 -0.09
N VAL A 48 11.91 -7.68 1.22
CA VAL A 48 11.10 -6.60 1.81
C VAL A 48 11.62 -5.21 1.42
N GLU A 49 12.93 -5.06 1.15
CA GLU A 49 13.50 -3.78 0.71
C GLU A 49 12.94 -3.37 -0.66
N VAL A 50 12.94 -4.29 -1.62
CA VAL A 50 12.36 -4.04 -2.96
C VAL A 50 10.87 -3.78 -2.84
N LEU A 51 10.17 -4.47 -1.93
CA LEU A 51 8.75 -4.22 -1.71
C LEU A 51 8.52 -2.81 -1.15
N ASN A 52 9.19 -2.43 -0.06
CA ASN A 52 9.08 -1.10 0.55
C ASN A 52 9.39 0.03 -0.44
N ASP A 53 10.43 -0.13 -1.26
CA ASP A 53 10.79 0.83 -2.32
C ASP A 53 9.68 1.03 -3.35
N ASN A 54 8.82 0.03 -3.56
CA ASN A 54 7.71 0.09 -4.49
C ASN A 54 6.37 0.41 -3.81
N VAL A 55 6.22 0.17 -2.51
CA VAL A 55 4.98 0.42 -1.75
C VAL A 55 4.55 1.87 -1.89
N ASP A 56 5.40 2.83 -1.54
CA ASP A 56 5.01 4.26 -1.56
C ASP A 56 4.63 4.72 -2.97
N HIS A 57 5.48 4.38 -3.93
CA HIS A 57 5.34 4.81 -5.30
C HIS A 57 4.12 4.18 -6.00
N VAL A 58 3.77 2.93 -5.70
CA VAL A 58 2.55 2.28 -6.24
C VAL A 58 1.30 2.73 -5.47
N THR A 59 1.39 2.90 -4.15
CA THR A 59 0.24 3.24 -3.29
C THR A 59 -0.27 4.65 -3.56
N PHE A 60 0.62 5.60 -3.81
CA PHE A 60 0.26 7.01 -3.98
C PHE A 60 0.29 7.48 -5.43
N ALA A 61 0.69 6.63 -6.39
CA ALA A 61 0.58 6.99 -7.81
C ALA A 61 -0.88 7.24 -8.22
N ASP A 62 -1.05 8.28 -9.03
CA ASP A 62 -2.28 8.56 -9.76
C ASP A 62 -2.18 7.90 -11.13
N ILE A 63 -2.94 6.83 -11.34
CA ILE A 63 -2.94 6.04 -12.56
C ILE A 63 -4.24 6.35 -13.30
N THR A 64 -4.13 6.95 -14.48
CA THR A 64 -5.28 7.36 -15.29
C THR A 64 -5.65 6.32 -16.34
N GLU A 65 -6.84 6.44 -16.92
CA GLU A 65 -7.28 5.59 -18.04
C GLU A 65 -6.34 5.71 -19.25
N ASP A 66 -5.85 6.92 -19.53
CA ASP A 66 -4.88 7.18 -20.60
C ASP A 66 -3.59 6.41 -20.36
N ASP A 67 -3.09 6.41 -19.12
CA ASP A 67 -1.88 5.66 -18.78
C ASP A 67 -2.08 4.17 -19.04
N ILE A 68 -3.19 3.58 -18.57
CA ILE A 68 -3.51 2.16 -18.76
C ILE A 68 -3.73 1.82 -20.24
N SER A 69 -4.38 2.69 -21.02
CA SER A 69 -4.65 2.47 -22.44
C SER A 69 -3.36 2.35 -23.26
N SER A 70 -2.29 3.01 -22.82
CA SER A 70 -0.98 2.96 -23.46
C SER A 70 -0.15 1.72 -23.07
N MET A 71 -0.63 0.92 -22.10
CA MET A 71 0.11 -0.23 -21.59
C MET A 71 -0.24 -1.53 -22.29
N ASN A 72 0.74 -2.43 -22.33
CA ASN A 72 0.49 -3.82 -22.70
C ASN A 72 -0.09 -4.62 -21.52
N ALA A 73 -0.79 -5.71 -21.84
CA ALA A 73 -1.43 -6.57 -20.83
C ALA A 73 -0.43 -7.15 -19.82
N GLU A 74 0.81 -7.40 -20.24
CA GLU A 74 1.87 -7.94 -19.38
C GLU A 74 2.24 -6.96 -18.26
N THR A 75 2.40 -5.68 -18.57
CA THR A 75 2.79 -4.67 -17.58
C THR A 75 1.64 -4.39 -16.61
N THR A 76 0.40 -4.37 -17.09
CA THR A 76 -0.80 -4.27 -16.24
C THR A 76 -0.90 -5.46 -15.28
N LEU A 77 -0.71 -6.68 -15.78
CA LEU A 77 -0.70 -7.88 -14.94
C LEU A 77 0.43 -7.83 -13.89
N LYS A 78 1.61 -7.31 -14.27
CA LYS A 78 2.74 -7.14 -13.36
C LYS A 78 2.43 -6.13 -12.25
N LEU A 79 1.78 -5.02 -12.57
CA LEU A 79 1.30 -4.04 -11.59
C LEU A 79 0.31 -4.67 -10.61
N ILE A 80 -0.68 -5.41 -11.11
CA ILE A 80 -1.69 -6.09 -10.28
C ILE A 80 -1.03 -7.08 -9.33
N ARG A 81 -0.11 -7.91 -9.82
CA ARG A 81 0.63 -8.87 -8.98
C ARG A 81 1.49 -8.18 -7.93
N LEU A 82 2.13 -7.07 -8.26
CA LEU A 82 2.89 -6.28 -7.28
C LEU A 82 1.98 -5.71 -6.19
N MET A 83 0.79 -5.20 -6.56
CA MET A 83 -0.20 -4.74 -5.59
C MET A 83 -0.66 -5.86 -4.65
N GLN A 84 -0.87 -7.08 -5.18
CA GLN A 84 -1.23 -8.24 -4.35
C GLN A 84 -0.16 -8.56 -3.31
N LEU A 85 1.12 -8.55 -3.71
CA LEU A 85 2.25 -8.81 -2.80
C LEU A 85 2.41 -7.71 -1.75
N ILE A 86 2.15 -6.45 -2.12
CA ILE A 86 2.12 -5.32 -1.18
C ILE A 86 1.02 -5.53 -0.14
N ILE A 87 -0.19 -5.91 -0.56
CA ILE A 87 -1.32 -6.16 0.35
C ILE A 87 -0.99 -7.33 1.30
N GLU A 88 -0.46 -8.43 0.78
CA GLU A 88 -0.06 -9.59 1.57
C GLU A 88 0.97 -9.23 2.64
N TYR A 89 1.99 -8.46 2.28
CA TYR A 89 2.99 -7.97 3.21
C TYR A 89 2.38 -7.09 4.31
N LEU A 90 1.49 -6.16 3.96
CA LEU A 90 0.84 -5.28 4.92
C LEU A 90 -0.04 -6.07 5.90
N LEU A 91 -0.77 -7.09 5.42
CA LEU A 91 -1.54 -8.00 6.27
C LEU A 91 -0.63 -8.80 7.21
N ASN A 92 0.49 -9.31 6.72
CA ASN A 92 1.45 -10.03 7.55
C ASN A 92 2.06 -9.11 8.64
N MET A 93 2.36 -7.86 8.30
CA MET A 93 2.87 -6.89 9.25
C MET A 93 1.84 -6.51 10.31
N GLN A 94 0.56 -6.34 9.92
CA GLN A 94 -0.53 -6.13 10.87
C GLN A 94 -0.64 -7.29 11.87
N ASN A 95 -0.61 -8.54 11.38
CA ASN A 95 -0.66 -9.73 12.24
C ASN A 95 0.56 -9.82 13.18
N HIS A 96 1.76 -9.52 12.67
CA HIS A 96 2.97 -9.52 13.46
C HIS A 96 2.93 -8.47 14.59
N LEU A 97 2.48 -7.26 14.29
CA LEU A 97 2.36 -6.19 15.28
C LEU A 97 1.30 -6.49 16.35
N LEU A 98 0.17 -7.10 15.96
CA LEU A 98 -0.86 -7.54 16.92
C LEU A 98 -0.32 -8.61 17.87
N ALA A 99 0.35 -9.63 17.33
CA ALA A 99 0.96 -10.69 18.12
C ALA A 99 2.02 -10.15 19.10
N LEU A 100 2.83 -9.17 18.68
CA LEU A 100 3.81 -8.52 19.54
C LEU A 100 3.13 -7.74 20.69
N GLY A 101 2.05 -7.03 20.40
CA GLY A 101 1.27 -6.31 21.41
C GLY A 101 0.66 -7.24 22.46
N ASP A 102 0.11 -8.38 22.04
CA ASP A 102 -0.46 -9.37 22.94
C ASP A 102 0.61 -10.05 23.81
N ALA A 103 1.79 -10.34 23.24
CA ALA A 103 2.92 -10.83 24.00
C ALA A 103 3.42 -9.84 25.05
N GLY A 104 3.36 -8.53 24.74
CA GLY A 104 3.66 -7.46 25.71
C GLY A 104 2.73 -7.48 26.91
N LYS A 105 1.41 -7.55 26.66
CA LYS A 105 0.38 -7.60 27.72
C LYS A 105 0.53 -8.85 28.61
N GLN A 106 0.74 -10.01 28.00
CA GLN A 106 0.93 -11.26 28.76
C GLN A 106 2.17 -11.22 29.66
N ARG A 107 3.23 -10.51 29.24
CA ARG A 107 4.41 -10.29 30.10
C ARG A 107 4.05 -9.38 31.26
N GLU A 108 3.39 -8.25 31.02
CA GLU A 108 3.00 -7.34 32.10
C GLU A 108 2.09 -8.04 33.14
N GLU A 109 1.12 -8.83 32.70
CA GLU A 109 0.22 -9.60 33.59
C GLU A 109 0.94 -10.70 34.38
N LYS A 110 2.02 -11.28 33.85
CA LYS A 110 2.79 -12.33 34.52
C LYS A 110 3.67 -11.81 35.67
N TRP A 111 4.00 -10.53 35.66
CA TRP A 111 4.89 -9.90 36.64
C TRP A 111 4.24 -8.75 37.44
N ALA A 112 2.93 -8.55 37.27
CA ALA A 112 2.09 -7.71 38.10
C ALA A 112 1.47 -8.52 39.25
#